data_AF-A0A443LRG9-F1
#
_entry.id   AF-A0A443LRG9-F1
#
_cell.length_a   1.000
_cell.length_b   1.000
_cell.length_c   1.000
_cell.angle_alpha   90.00
_cell.angle_beta   90.00
_cell.angle_gamma   90.00
#
_symmetry.space_group_name_H-M   'P 1'
#
loop_
_entity.id
_entity.type
_entity.pdbx_description
1 polymer ?
#
loop_
_entity_poly.entity_id
_entity_poly.type
_entity_poly.pdbx_seq_one_letter_code
_entity_poly.pdbx_strand_id
1 'polypeptide(L)'
;MRRIAKSHSPDTVLGSTASPSWPLSEVPSQAIPPMSLPPSRLLPLAQAPLLALRLQRLCGLDPEAAARAASWLETAWFWGGEPPELHPWRALCPDPQSLWRLVCLFEPADPRGAAPLHEHLQGGWRRGGRPAPWFDVAGYDTLSARRVAPQEAAILHYAREGWARGLDPDPHGLGLVPPLPRRTIVLTAQSAADLPAIRAHLRRAPPGPDWLVLDTSPDHAVARQLAQEETAALRQGRLRLSPAPADSTGAALAALVADVAQDSGQGGPDPLLLPLPPPQPLPRHPARRPAAAARGPHIALLCPAPDQARAYRWGDFHFAESLAAALEAQGAQAEICLTDAWGALADRPAAQAPEATLLLRGVRSAPRFGSALRLMWMISHPGRVSPEEMAGYDHVFVASESYTRTLRPILHDRVSALLQCSDPSRFAPDTRAPGTDADADADADAIPAHPLLFVGNSRRAERWIVAEAVANGHVPALYGAEWEDTPFAALVQGESLPNRDLGTWYRRAAIVLNDHWPDMAQHGFLSNRLFDVAMAGGFLISDRVEGAEIFGDPLVQVDSGAALDAAIRHYLAHPEERRSRAAALHETVRHQHSFARRATEILARVRMLLARPGASVSPD
;
A
#
# COMPACT_ATOMS: atom_id res chain seq x y z
N MET A 1 17.23 25.25 77.69
CA MET A 1 16.58 24.58 78.84
C MET A 1 15.27 23.96 78.38
N ARG A 2 15.11 22.64 78.62
CA ARG A 2 13.86 21.83 78.75
C ARG A 2 12.90 21.81 77.53
N ARG A 3 12.79 20.70 76.78
CA ARG A 3 12.05 19.43 77.06
C ARG A 3 10.55 19.73 77.39
N ILE A 4 9.53 19.07 76.86
CA ILE A 4 9.23 17.62 76.92
C ILE A 4 8.07 17.32 75.94
N ALA A 5 8.20 16.21 75.20
CA ALA A 5 7.14 15.48 74.50
C ALA A 5 6.35 14.56 75.45
N LYS A 6 5.14 14.14 75.10
CA LYS A 6 4.48 12.86 75.51
C LYS A 6 3.05 12.85 74.92
N SER A 7 2.47 11.77 74.38
CA SER A 7 2.88 10.35 74.34
C SER A 7 1.74 9.48 73.77
N HIS A 8 2.14 8.27 73.36
CA HIS A 8 1.41 6.99 73.33
C HIS A 8 0.95 6.47 71.96
N SER A 9 1.80 5.63 71.37
CA SER A 9 1.39 4.32 70.86
C SER A 9 1.70 3.26 71.94
N PRO A 10 1.02 2.11 71.96
CA PRO A 10 1.58 0.90 71.30
C PRO A 10 0.50 -0.04 70.70
N ASP A 11 0.76 -0.69 69.55
CA ASP A 11 1.01 -2.15 69.38
C ASP A 11 -0.27 -2.97 69.04
N THR A 12 -0.38 -3.94 68.10
CA THR A 12 0.47 -4.58 67.07
C THR A 12 -0.43 -5.48 66.17
N VAL A 13 0.08 -5.90 64.99
CA VAL A 13 -0.16 -7.18 64.24
C VAL A 13 -0.93 -7.13 62.90
N LEU A 14 -0.13 -6.96 61.82
CA LEU A 14 0.04 -7.79 60.61
C LEU A 14 -1.14 -8.26 59.73
N GLY A 15 -1.10 -7.86 58.44
CA GLY A 15 -1.11 -8.82 57.31
C GLY A 15 -2.13 -8.62 56.17
N SER A 16 -1.59 -8.55 54.93
CA SER A 16 -2.14 -9.09 53.66
C SER A 16 -2.55 -8.10 52.55
N THR A 17 -1.62 -7.97 51.58
CA THR A 17 -1.79 -7.99 50.11
C THR A 17 -2.83 -7.09 49.42
N ALA A 18 -2.31 -6.10 48.69
CA ALA A 18 -2.96 -5.50 47.53
C ALA A 18 -2.89 -6.41 46.30
N SER A 19 -3.96 -6.41 45.50
CA SER A 19 -3.97 -6.79 44.08
C SER A 19 -5.09 -5.99 43.40
N PRO A 20 -4.82 -5.27 42.28
CA PRO A 20 -5.87 -4.69 41.46
C PRO A 20 -6.34 -5.73 40.42
N SER A 21 -7.66 -5.91 40.32
CA SER A 21 -8.33 -6.75 39.33
C SER A 21 -8.76 -5.90 38.13
N TRP A 22 -8.40 -6.37 36.92
CA TRP A 22 -8.86 -5.87 35.62
C TRP A 22 -9.83 -6.88 34.97
N PRO A 23 -10.57 -6.50 33.91
CA PRO A 23 -11.83 -7.09 33.47
C PRO A 23 -11.62 -8.04 32.28
N LEU A 24 -12.64 -8.81 31.93
CA LEU A 24 -12.66 -9.63 30.73
C LEU A 24 -14.01 -9.51 30.02
N SER A 25 -13.93 -9.30 28.69
CA SER A 25 -14.88 -9.66 27.62
C SER A 25 -16.00 -8.64 27.31
N GLU A 26 -16.37 -8.35 26.05
CA GLU A 26 -16.42 -9.17 24.83
C GLU A 26 -15.94 -8.46 23.54
N VAL A 27 -15.57 -9.28 22.55
CA VAL A 27 -14.72 -9.04 21.36
C VAL A 27 -15.54 -8.59 20.11
N PRO A 28 -15.01 -7.71 19.23
CA PRO A 28 -15.65 -7.36 17.96
C PRO A 28 -15.28 -8.34 16.82
N SER A 29 -16.29 -8.65 15.98
CA SER A 29 -16.17 -9.47 14.77
C SER A 29 -15.49 -8.67 13.64
N GLN A 30 -14.25 -9.04 13.31
CA GLN A 30 -13.53 -8.55 12.13
C GLN A 30 -13.93 -9.38 10.90
N ALA A 31 -14.39 -8.70 9.85
CA ALA A 31 -14.49 -9.29 8.52
C ALA A 31 -13.11 -9.30 7.86
N ILE A 32 -12.85 -10.43 7.25
CA ILE A 32 -11.55 -10.92 6.85
C ILE A 32 -11.45 -10.85 5.31
N PRO A 33 -10.35 -10.40 4.70
CA PRO A 33 -10.20 -10.46 3.25
C PRO A 33 -10.08 -11.91 2.75
N PRO A 34 -10.73 -12.29 1.64
CA PRO A 34 -10.61 -13.64 1.09
C PRO A 34 -9.18 -13.86 0.62
N MET A 35 -8.56 -14.92 1.14
CA MET A 35 -7.18 -15.34 0.94
C MET A 35 -7.14 -16.57 0.00
N SER A 36 -6.00 -16.82 -0.64
CA SER A 36 -5.64 -18.12 -1.28
C SER A 36 -5.34 -19.24 -0.24
N LEU A 37 -5.48 -18.92 1.04
CA LEU A 37 -5.61 -19.82 2.19
C LEU A 37 -6.88 -19.40 2.95
N PRO A 38 -7.51 -20.16 3.85
CA PRO A 38 -8.63 -19.63 4.61
C PRO A 38 -8.11 -18.80 5.80
N PRO A 39 -8.44 -17.50 5.88
CA PRO A 39 -8.00 -16.64 7.00
C PRO A 39 -8.54 -17.10 8.35
N SER A 40 -9.56 -17.95 8.34
CA SER A 40 -10.19 -18.55 9.50
C SER A 40 -9.22 -19.32 10.40
N ARG A 41 -8.03 -19.74 9.92
CA ARG A 41 -6.98 -20.33 10.77
C ARG A 41 -6.02 -19.33 11.39
N LEU A 42 -5.78 -18.19 10.74
CA LEU A 42 -4.90 -17.13 11.26
C LEU A 42 -5.61 -16.26 12.30
N LEU A 43 -6.88 -15.94 12.07
CA LEU A 43 -7.62 -15.03 12.96
C LEU A 43 -7.74 -15.48 14.42
N PRO A 44 -7.97 -16.77 14.72
CA PRO A 44 -7.95 -17.22 16.11
C PRO A 44 -6.57 -17.04 16.74
N LEU A 45 -5.50 -17.30 16.00
CA LEU A 45 -4.11 -17.24 16.48
C LEU A 45 -3.52 -15.82 16.50
N ALA A 46 -4.23 -14.85 15.91
CA ALA A 46 -3.84 -13.46 15.76
C ALA A 46 -3.95 -12.65 17.05
N GLN A 47 -4.80 -13.09 17.98
CA GLN A 47 -5.15 -12.34 19.19
C GLN A 47 -3.99 -12.35 20.20
N ALA A 48 -3.70 -11.22 20.86
CA ALA A 48 -2.57 -11.10 21.79
C ALA A 48 -2.42 -12.26 22.80
N PRO A 49 -3.49 -12.79 23.45
CA PRO A 49 -3.33 -13.89 24.41
C PRO A 49 -2.81 -15.18 23.78
N LEU A 50 -3.30 -15.54 22.60
CA LEU A 50 -2.87 -16.74 21.87
C LEU A 50 -1.51 -16.53 21.22
N LEU A 51 -1.24 -15.32 20.71
CA LEU A 51 0.05 -14.93 20.18
C LEU A 51 1.13 -14.96 21.27
N ALA A 52 0.83 -14.50 22.50
CA ALA A 52 1.74 -14.55 23.64
C ALA A 52 2.11 -15.99 24.01
N LEU A 53 1.14 -16.90 24.09
CA LEU A 53 1.40 -18.32 24.34
C LEU A 53 2.28 -18.95 23.26
N ARG A 54 2.09 -18.54 22.00
CA ARG A 54 2.93 -19.00 20.89
C ARG A 54 4.33 -18.40 20.94
N LEU A 55 4.49 -17.12 21.25
CA LEU A 55 5.81 -16.51 21.44
C LEU A 55 6.57 -17.15 22.61
N GLN A 56 5.89 -17.42 23.73
CA GLN A 56 6.48 -18.15 24.84
C GLN A 56 6.95 -19.54 24.40
N ARG A 57 6.07 -20.32 23.76
CA ARG A 57 6.35 -21.71 23.41
C ARG A 57 7.37 -21.82 22.28
N LEU A 58 7.13 -21.13 21.17
CA LEU A 58 7.87 -21.25 19.91
C LEU A 58 9.18 -20.46 19.93
N CYS A 59 9.20 -19.30 20.59
CA CYS A 59 10.36 -18.41 20.64
C CYS A 59 11.10 -18.45 21.98
N GLY A 60 10.55 -19.13 23.01
CA GLY A 60 11.18 -19.28 24.31
C GLY A 60 11.15 -18.02 25.17
N LEU A 61 10.26 -17.06 24.89
CA LEU A 61 10.12 -15.84 25.68
C LEU A 61 9.50 -16.15 27.06
N ASP A 62 9.92 -15.45 28.10
CA ASP A 62 9.21 -15.51 29.38
C ASP A 62 7.78 -14.95 29.25
N PRO A 63 6.85 -15.31 30.16
CA PRO A 63 5.43 -14.92 30.05
C PRO A 63 5.21 -13.41 29.89
N GLU A 64 5.96 -12.59 30.61
CA GLU A 64 5.78 -11.12 30.60
C GLU A 64 6.33 -10.51 29.31
N ALA A 65 7.52 -10.94 28.87
CA ALA A 65 8.07 -10.56 27.58
C ALA A 65 7.17 -10.98 26.43
N ALA A 66 6.64 -12.20 26.47
CA ALA A 66 5.74 -12.73 25.44
C ALA A 66 4.44 -11.91 25.36
N ALA A 67 3.87 -11.51 26.50
CA ALA A 67 2.69 -10.65 26.53
C ALA A 67 2.96 -9.25 25.96
N ARG A 68 4.08 -8.62 26.33
CA ARG A 68 4.49 -7.32 25.76
C ARG A 68 4.73 -7.41 24.26
N ALA A 69 5.46 -8.42 23.82
CA ALA A 69 5.75 -8.67 22.41
C ALA A 69 4.49 -8.97 21.60
N ALA A 70 3.56 -9.76 22.13
CA ALA A 70 2.29 -10.05 21.48
C ALA A 70 1.41 -8.81 21.34
N SER A 71 1.26 -8.04 22.41
CA SER A 71 0.52 -6.77 22.40
C SER A 71 1.14 -5.79 21.40
N TRP A 72 2.47 -5.71 21.35
CA TRP A 72 3.18 -4.89 20.39
C TRP A 72 2.96 -5.35 18.95
N LEU A 73 3.08 -6.65 18.66
CA LEU A 73 2.84 -7.22 17.32
C LEU A 73 1.37 -7.12 16.86
N GLU A 74 0.41 -7.12 17.79
CA GLU A 74 -1.01 -6.98 17.47
C GLU A 74 -1.41 -5.51 17.26
N THR A 75 -0.95 -4.59 18.11
CA THR A 75 -1.54 -3.24 18.22
C THR A 75 -0.55 -2.08 18.29
N ALA A 76 0.65 -2.27 18.86
CA ALA A 76 1.54 -1.16 19.24
C ALA A 76 2.81 -1.00 18.37
N TRP A 77 3.05 -1.86 17.39
CA TRP A 77 4.15 -1.67 16.43
C TRP A 77 3.97 -0.46 15.51
N PHE A 78 2.77 0.12 15.47
CA PHE A 78 2.50 1.41 14.84
C PHE A 78 2.87 2.61 15.73
N TRP A 79 2.95 2.42 17.06
CA TRP A 79 3.12 3.49 18.05
C TRP A 79 3.94 2.98 19.25
N GLY A 80 5.25 3.26 19.25
CA GLY A 80 6.13 2.92 20.37
C GLY A 80 7.44 2.26 19.93
N GLY A 81 8.41 2.20 20.85
CA GLY A 81 9.66 1.48 20.63
C GLY A 81 9.45 -0.03 20.55
N GLU A 82 10.20 -0.69 19.68
CA GLU A 82 10.23 -2.16 19.58
C GLU A 82 10.66 -2.77 20.93
N PRO A 83 9.92 -3.77 21.46
CA PRO A 83 10.33 -4.48 22.66
C PRO A 83 11.70 -5.14 22.47
N PRO A 84 12.63 -5.04 23.44
CA PRO A 84 13.99 -5.54 23.27
C PRO A 84 14.08 -7.04 23.04
N GLU A 85 13.06 -7.80 23.44
CA GLU A 85 12.96 -9.25 23.30
C GLU A 85 12.67 -9.67 21.85
N LEU A 86 12.21 -8.73 21.01
CA LEU A 86 12.02 -8.93 19.57
C LEU A 86 13.28 -8.61 18.76
N HIS A 87 14.24 -7.86 19.29
CA HIS A 87 15.48 -7.50 18.58
C HIS A 87 16.24 -8.69 17.98
N PRO A 88 16.36 -9.86 18.64
CA PRO A 88 17.02 -11.02 18.03
C PRO A 88 16.34 -11.55 16.76
N TRP A 89 15.03 -11.30 16.60
CA TRP A 89 14.24 -11.74 15.47
C TRP A 89 14.32 -10.79 14.28
N ARG A 90 14.78 -9.56 14.48
CA ARG A 90 14.84 -8.51 13.45
C ARG A 90 15.73 -8.86 12.27
N ALA A 91 16.81 -9.59 12.49
CA ALA A 91 17.70 -10.06 11.43
C ALA A 91 17.00 -11.09 10.51
N LEU A 92 16.05 -11.87 11.05
CA LEU A 92 15.29 -12.88 10.32
C LEU A 92 13.99 -12.31 9.74
N CYS A 93 13.33 -11.43 10.49
CA CYS A 93 12.08 -10.76 10.14
C CYS A 93 12.25 -9.24 10.30
N PRO A 94 12.75 -8.54 9.27
CA PRO A 94 12.94 -7.08 9.32
C PRO A 94 11.61 -6.31 9.44
N ASP A 95 10.52 -6.94 8.98
CA ASP A 95 9.15 -6.46 9.11
C ASP A 95 8.43 -7.22 10.23
N PRO A 96 7.80 -6.52 11.20
CA PRO A 96 7.02 -7.14 12.28
C PRO A 96 5.88 -8.04 11.78
N GLN A 97 5.26 -7.76 10.64
CA GLN A 97 4.19 -8.61 10.10
C GLN A 97 4.70 -9.97 9.63
N SER A 98 5.95 -10.06 9.21
CA SER A 98 6.61 -11.30 8.82
C SER A 98 6.84 -12.18 10.05
N LEU A 99 7.26 -11.60 11.17
CA LEU A 99 7.39 -12.32 12.44
C LEU A 99 6.02 -12.81 12.95
N TRP A 100 5.02 -11.93 12.92
CA TRP A 100 3.65 -12.28 13.29
C TRP A 100 3.12 -13.46 12.44
N ARG A 101 3.25 -13.40 11.12
CA ARG A 101 2.85 -14.49 10.20
C ARG A 101 3.60 -15.78 10.52
N LEU A 102 4.92 -15.70 10.68
CA LEU A 102 5.77 -16.85 10.97
C LEU A 102 5.33 -17.56 12.26
N VAL A 103 5.09 -16.79 13.33
CA VAL A 103 4.63 -17.32 14.62
C VAL A 103 3.24 -17.95 14.49
N CYS A 104 2.32 -17.36 13.72
CA CYS A 104 0.99 -17.93 13.51
C CYS A 104 1.00 -19.20 12.62
N LEU A 105 1.86 -19.26 11.61
CA LEU A 105 1.89 -20.34 10.62
C LEU A 105 2.74 -21.55 11.03
N PHE A 106 3.76 -21.37 11.88
CA PHE A 106 4.65 -22.46 12.25
C PHE A 106 4.01 -23.45 13.23
N GLU A 107 3.99 -24.73 12.90
CA GLU A 107 3.37 -25.78 13.72
C GLU A 107 4.32 -26.99 13.82
N PRO A 108 5.16 -27.07 14.88
CA PRO A 108 6.15 -28.12 14.98
C PRO A 108 5.49 -29.49 15.17
N ALA A 109 6.09 -30.53 14.56
CA ALA A 109 5.60 -31.89 14.67
C ALA A 109 5.68 -32.47 16.09
N ASP A 110 6.69 -32.08 16.89
CA ASP A 110 6.77 -32.38 18.33
C ASP A 110 6.63 -31.09 19.15
N PRO A 111 5.54 -30.91 19.92
CA PRO A 111 5.30 -29.71 20.70
C PRO A 111 6.13 -29.62 22.00
N ARG A 112 6.96 -30.61 22.34
CA ARG A 112 7.68 -30.70 23.63
C ARG A 112 9.07 -30.06 23.65
N GLY A 113 9.56 -29.56 22.52
CA GLY A 113 10.85 -28.87 22.43
C GLY A 113 10.84 -27.47 23.06
N ALA A 114 11.99 -27.00 23.56
CA ALA A 114 12.16 -25.63 24.02
C ALA A 114 12.41 -24.72 22.81
N ALA A 115 11.53 -23.75 22.54
CA ALA A 115 11.63 -22.82 21.41
C ALA A 115 11.81 -23.49 20.02
N PRO A 116 10.88 -24.39 19.60
CA PRO A 116 11.01 -25.17 18.36
C PRO A 116 11.07 -24.33 17.08
N LEU A 117 10.54 -23.11 17.06
CA LEU A 117 10.70 -22.21 15.90
C LEU A 117 12.15 -21.75 15.78
N HIS A 118 12.78 -21.39 16.90
CA HIS A 118 14.19 -20.98 16.92
C HIS A 118 15.10 -22.12 16.45
N GLU A 119 14.91 -23.32 16.99
CA GLU A 119 15.65 -24.52 16.59
C GLU A 119 15.44 -24.87 15.11
N HIS A 120 14.21 -24.73 14.61
CA HIS A 120 13.91 -24.95 13.21
C HIS A 120 14.69 -23.98 12.32
N LEU A 121 14.67 -22.67 12.60
CA LEU A 121 15.33 -21.65 11.80
C LEU A 121 16.87 -21.70 11.85
N GLN A 122 17.46 -22.12 12.98
CA GLN A 122 18.92 -22.27 13.13
C GLN A 122 19.53 -23.44 12.37
N GLY A 123 18.73 -24.26 11.71
CA GLY A 123 19.20 -25.37 10.88
C GLY A 123 18.36 -26.63 10.98
N GLY A 124 17.33 -26.66 11.83
CA GLY A 124 16.36 -27.76 11.87
C GLY A 124 15.63 -27.99 10.56
N TRP A 125 15.36 -26.93 9.78
CA TRP A 125 14.76 -27.04 8.46
C TRP A 125 15.63 -27.82 7.46
N ARG A 126 16.97 -27.82 7.61
CA ARG A 126 17.89 -28.58 6.74
C ARG A 126 17.81 -30.09 6.95
N ARG A 127 17.25 -30.54 8.07
CA ARG A 127 17.03 -31.96 8.38
C ARG A 127 15.73 -32.52 7.77
N GLY A 128 15.05 -31.74 6.93
CA GLY A 128 13.80 -32.15 6.26
C GLY A 128 12.56 -32.08 7.15
N GLY A 129 12.65 -31.46 8.32
CA GLY A 129 11.50 -31.25 9.20
C GLY A 129 10.49 -30.30 8.55
N ARG A 130 9.22 -30.73 8.43
CA ARG A 130 8.16 -29.85 7.94
C ARG A 130 7.87 -28.74 8.97
N PRO A 131 7.73 -27.49 8.53
CA PRO A 131 7.46 -26.38 9.45
C PRO A 131 6.01 -26.36 9.94
N ALA A 132 5.11 -27.02 9.23
CA ALA A 132 3.76 -27.34 9.65
C ALA A 132 3.29 -28.62 8.92
N PRO A 133 2.32 -29.39 9.46
CA PRO A 133 1.83 -30.62 8.81
C PRO A 133 1.36 -30.41 7.37
N TRP A 134 0.82 -29.23 7.10
CA TRP A 134 0.23 -28.81 5.84
C TRP A 134 1.19 -28.10 4.89
N PHE A 135 2.43 -27.78 5.31
CA PHE A 135 3.35 -27.00 4.49
C PHE A 135 4.19 -27.94 3.61
N ASP A 136 4.05 -27.82 2.30
CA ASP A 136 4.84 -28.58 1.34
C ASP A 136 6.14 -27.84 0.99
N VAL A 137 7.21 -28.18 1.72
CA VAL A 137 8.53 -27.56 1.54
C VAL A 137 9.06 -27.80 0.12
N ALA A 138 8.90 -29.01 -0.42
CA ALA A 138 9.49 -29.37 -1.70
C ALA A 138 8.77 -28.69 -2.88
N GLY A 139 7.44 -28.71 -2.90
CA GLY A 139 6.66 -28.00 -3.91
C GLY A 139 6.81 -26.50 -3.81
N TYR A 140 6.80 -25.94 -2.59
CA TYR A 140 6.99 -24.51 -2.39
C TYR A 140 8.37 -24.03 -2.84
N ASP A 141 9.45 -24.74 -2.51
CA ASP A 141 10.82 -24.40 -2.94
C ASP A 141 10.95 -24.49 -4.47
N THR A 142 10.26 -25.44 -5.08
CA THR A 142 10.23 -25.64 -6.54
C THR A 142 9.57 -24.46 -7.27
N LEU A 143 8.43 -23.96 -6.77
CA LEU A 143 7.69 -22.88 -7.42
C LEU A 143 8.14 -21.47 -7.02
N SER A 144 8.77 -21.32 -5.86
CA SER A 144 9.17 -20.01 -5.33
C SER A 144 10.43 -19.50 -6.01
N ALA A 145 10.26 -18.47 -6.84
CA ALA A 145 11.28 -17.68 -7.55
C ALA A 145 12.72 -17.80 -7.00
N ARG A 146 13.47 -18.76 -7.56
CA ARG A 146 14.93 -18.95 -7.42
C ARG A 146 15.42 -19.74 -6.19
N ARG A 147 14.58 -20.50 -5.48
CA ARG A 147 15.04 -21.32 -4.35
C ARG A 147 15.68 -22.66 -4.78
N VAL A 148 16.64 -22.59 -5.70
CA VAL A 148 17.52 -23.72 -6.05
C VAL A 148 18.64 -23.75 -5.00
N ALA A 149 18.63 -24.76 -4.12
CA ALA A 149 19.47 -24.83 -2.91
C ALA A 149 19.18 -23.69 -1.90
N PRO A 150 18.02 -23.74 -1.21
CA PRO A 150 17.62 -22.71 -0.26
C PRO A 150 18.68 -22.49 0.82
N GLN A 151 18.90 -21.23 1.19
CA GLN A 151 19.80 -20.84 2.29
C GLN A 151 19.06 -20.55 3.60
N GLU A 152 17.72 -20.51 3.54
CA GLU A 152 16.82 -20.27 4.66
C GLU A 152 15.60 -21.21 4.61
N ALA A 153 14.89 -21.31 5.74
CA ALA A 153 13.69 -22.13 5.88
C ALA A 153 12.56 -21.66 4.96
N ALA A 154 11.83 -22.60 4.36
CA ALA A 154 10.74 -22.31 3.45
C ALA A 154 9.61 -21.46 4.06
N ILE A 155 9.26 -21.76 5.31
CA ILE A 155 8.24 -20.99 6.02
C ILE A 155 8.70 -19.57 6.37
N LEU A 156 10.01 -19.34 6.54
CA LEU A 156 10.56 -18.00 6.76
C LEU A 156 10.46 -17.17 5.47
N HIS A 157 10.87 -17.76 4.34
CA HIS A 157 10.69 -17.15 3.02
C HIS A 157 9.21 -16.86 2.74
N TYR A 158 8.32 -17.80 3.07
CA TYR A 158 6.87 -17.63 2.91
C TYR A 158 6.31 -16.50 3.77
N ALA A 159 6.67 -16.47 5.06
CA ALA A 159 6.23 -15.43 5.98
C ALA A 159 6.71 -14.03 5.55
N ARG A 160 7.88 -13.91 4.90
CA ARG A 160 8.40 -12.62 4.42
C ARG A 160 7.84 -12.22 3.05
N GLU A 161 7.94 -13.11 2.08
CA GLU A 161 7.79 -12.80 0.66
C GLU A 161 6.69 -13.62 -0.01
N GLY A 162 6.63 -14.93 0.25
CA GLY A 162 5.71 -15.82 -0.46
C GLY A 162 4.24 -15.52 -0.21
N TRP A 163 3.88 -15.25 1.04
CA TRP A 163 2.53 -14.80 1.43
C TRP A 163 2.12 -13.56 0.65
N ALA A 164 2.99 -12.56 0.64
CA ALA A 164 2.71 -11.29 -0.02
C ALA A 164 2.55 -11.50 -1.51
N ARG A 165 3.17 -12.50 -2.14
CA ARG A 165 3.07 -12.78 -3.57
C ARG A 165 1.90 -13.69 -3.94
N GLY A 166 1.11 -14.15 -2.97
CA GLY A 166 0.04 -15.13 -3.20
C GLY A 166 0.58 -16.49 -3.65
N LEU A 167 1.85 -16.80 -3.33
CA LEU A 167 2.40 -18.13 -3.59
C LEU A 167 1.66 -19.17 -2.75
N ASP A 168 1.49 -20.36 -3.30
CA ASP A 168 0.87 -21.46 -2.59
C ASP A 168 1.93 -22.18 -1.74
N PRO A 169 1.82 -22.22 -0.39
CA PRO A 169 2.72 -22.98 0.47
C PRO A 169 2.47 -24.49 0.41
N ASP A 170 1.43 -24.92 -0.32
CA ASP A 170 1.03 -26.31 -0.49
C ASP A 170 0.58 -26.60 -1.95
N PRO A 171 1.44 -26.39 -2.95
CA PRO A 171 1.05 -26.46 -4.36
C PRO A 171 0.69 -27.87 -4.86
N HIS A 172 0.99 -28.90 -4.06
CA HIS A 172 0.59 -30.29 -4.31
C HIS A 172 -0.64 -30.74 -3.49
N GLY A 173 -1.21 -29.86 -2.65
CA GLY A 173 -2.50 -30.10 -1.99
C GLY A 173 -2.50 -31.10 -0.83
N LEU A 174 -1.49 -31.05 0.04
CA LEU A 174 -1.36 -31.89 1.23
C LEU A 174 -2.19 -31.45 2.46
N GLY A 175 -2.88 -30.30 2.44
CA GLY A 175 -3.95 -30.02 3.43
C GLY A 175 -4.23 -28.58 3.86
N LEU A 176 -4.12 -27.56 3.00
CA LEU A 176 -4.56 -26.19 3.38
C LEU A 176 -5.38 -25.39 2.37
N VAL A 177 -5.37 -25.75 1.09
CA VAL A 177 -6.07 -24.99 0.04
C VAL A 177 -7.50 -25.52 -0.11
N PRO A 178 -8.55 -24.66 -0.20
CA PRO A 178 -9.89 -25.15 -0.51
C PRO A 178 -9.92 -25.88 -1.87
N PRO A 179 -10.77 -26.91 -2.02
CA PRO A 179 -10.91 -27.66 -3.28
C PRO A 179 -11.18 -26.70 -4.45
N LEU A 180 -10.76 -27.10 -5.66
CA LEU A 180 -10.87 -26.23 -6.84
C LEU A 180 -12.32 -25.78 -7.04
N PRO A 181 -12.57 -24.47 -7.22
CA PRO A 181 -13.91 -23.97 -7.48
C PRO A 181 -14.43 -24.50 -8.83
N ARG A 182 -15.76 -24.67 -8.92
CA ARG A 182 -16.51 -25.31 -10.03
C ARG A 182 -16.34 -24.70 -11.43
N ARG A 183 -15.55 -23.64 -11.59
CA ARG A 183 -15.22 -22.98 -12.86
C ARG A 183 -13.72 -22.83 -13.04
N THR A 184 -12.95 -23.87 -12.71
CA THR A 184 -11.50 -23.84 -12.89
C THR A 184 -11.14 -24.31 -14.31
N ILE A 185 -10.38 -23.50 -15.05
CA ILE A 185 -9.79 -23.87 -16.34
C ILE A 185 -8.37 -24.38 -16.10
N VAL A 186 -8.09 -25.58 -16.59
CA VAL A 186 -6.78 -26.22 -16.43
C VAL A 186 -5.98 -26.10 -17.72
N LEU A 187 -4.78 -25.53 -17.62
CA LEU A 187 -3.78 -25.44 -18.69
C LEU A 187 -2.59 -26.32 -18.34
N THR A 188 -2.08 -27.07 -19.32
CA THR A 188 -0.90 -27.93 -19.16
C THR A 188 0.28 -27.32 -19.89
N ALA A 189 1.42 -27.20 -19.21
CA ALA A 189 2.67 -26.74 -19.79
C ALA A 189 3.67 -27.90 -19.81
N GLN A 190 4.16 -28.29 -20.98
CA GLN A 190 5.11 -29.39 -21.14
C GLN A 190 6.50 -28.87 -21.57
N SER A 191 6.57 -27.64 -22.05
CA SER A 191 7.78 -26.98 -22.50
C SER A 191 7.71 -25.47 -22.25
N ALA A 192 8.87 -24.82 -22.13
CA ALA A 192 8.96 -23.35 -22.10
C ALA A 192 8.34 -22.68 -23.34
N ALA A 193 8.21 -23.42 -24.46
CA ALA A 193 7.55 -22.96 -25.68
C ALA A 193 6.03 -22.74 -25.51
N ASP A 194 5.42 -23.30 -24.47
CA ASP A 194 3.97 -23.22 -24.19
C ASP A 194 3.58 -21.89 -23.52
N LEU A 195 4.55 -21.19 -22.92
CA LEU A 195 4.35 -19.97 -22.14
C LEU A 195 3.65 -18.84 -22.92
N PRO A 196 3.97 -18.54 -24.20
CA PRO A 196 3.25 -17.53 -24.97
C PRO A 196 1.77 -17.87 -25.17
N ALA A 197 1.44 -19.15 -25.37
CA ALA A 197 0.06 -19.62 -25.55
C ALA A 197 -0.73 -19.53 -24.23
N ILE A 198 -0.11 -19.91 -23.11
CA ILE A 198 -0.70 -19.77 -21.78
C ILE A 198 -0.98 -18.31 -21.46
N ARG A 199 -0.02 -17.40 -21.69
CA ARG A 199 -0.23 -15.95 -21.52
C ARG A 199 -1.37 -15.41 -22.38
N ALA A 200 -1.52 -15.92 -23.61
CA ALA A 200 -2.60 -15.50 -24.48
C ALA A 200 -3.98 -15.93 -23.93
N HIS A 201 -4.07 -17.11 -23.33
CA HIS A 201 -5.30 -17.57 -22.66
C HIS A 201 -5.62 -16.74 -21.42
N LEU A 202 -4.63 -16.50 -20.55
CA LEU A 202 -4.80 -15.67 -19.35
C LEU A 202 -5.28 -14.25 -19.69
N ARG A 203 -4.77 -13.64 -20.77
CA ARG A 203 -5.15 -12.28 -21.21
C ARG A 203 -6.52 -12.18 -21.89
N ARG A 204 -6.99 -13.23 -22.55
CA ARG A 204 -8.27 -13.23 -23.31
C ARG A 204 -9.47 -13.67 -22.47
N ALA A 205 -9.22 -14.10 -21.23
CA ALA A 205 -10.22 -14.66 -20.35
C ALA A 205 -11.29 -13.62 -19.92
N PRO A 206 -12.59 -13.90 -20.08
CA PRO A 206 -13.64 -13.08 -19.47
C PRO A 206 -13.57 -13.17 -17.92
N PRO A 207 -14.18 -12.21 -17.20
CA PRO A 207 -14.31 -12.31 -15.74
C PRO A 207 -15.17 -13.54 -15.37
N GLY A 208 -14.63 -14.52 -14.63
CA GLY A 208 -15.45 -15.63 -14.10
C GLY A 208 -14.78 -16.98 -13.77
N PRO A 209 -13.77 -17.48 -14.50
CA PRO A 209 -13.10 -18.73 -14.13
C PRO A 209 -11.76 -18.51 -13.42
N ASP A 210 -11.43 -19.42 -12.50
CA ASP A 210 -10.11 -19.53 -11.88
C ASP A 210 -9.20 -20.43 -12.76
N TRP A 211 -7.90 -20.19 -12.77
CA TRP A 211 -6.95 -20.87 -13.64
C TRP A 211 -6.05 -21.79 -12.82
N LEU A 212 -5.82 -23.00 -13.30
CA LEU A 212 -4.78 -23.89 -12.79
C LEU A 212 -3.80 -24.18 -13.93
N VAL A 213 -2.53 -23.83 -13.73
CA VAL A 213 -1.45 -24.23 -14.66
C VAL A 213 -0.70 -25.40 -14.04
N LEU A 214 -0.79 -26.54 -14.72
CA LEU A 214 -0.04 -27.75 -14.41
C LEU A 214 1.23 -27.76 -15.25
N ASP A 215 2.38 -27.62 -14.61
CA ASP A 215 3.66 -27.51 -15.32
C ASP A 215 4.48 -28.79 -15.17
N THR A 216 4.65 -29.52 -16.28
CA THR A 216 5.53 -30.68 -16.43
C THR A 216 6.80 -30.34 -17.22
N SER A 217 7.02 -29.06 -17.56
CA SER A 217 8.24 -28.65 -18.26
C SER A 217 9.48 -28.88 -17.41
N PRO A 218 10.67 -29.04 -18.02
CA PRO A 218 11.92 -29.21 -17.28
C PRO A 218 12.08 -28.13 -16.21
N ASP A 219 12.35 -28.57 -14.99
CA ASP A 219 12.46 -27.74 -13.79
C ASP A 219 11.21 -26.88 -13.49
N HIS A 220 10.05 -27.15 -14.08
CA HIS A 220 8.83 -26.34 -13.96
C HIS A 220 9.07 -24.86 -14.33
N ALA A 221 9.73 -24.64 -15.47
CA ALA A 221 10.12 -23.31 -15.94
C ALA A 221 8.93 -22.38 -16.20
N VAL A 222 7.78 -22.90 -16.64
CA VAL A 222 6.58 -22.11 -16.96
C VAL A 222 5.91 -21.62 -15.69
N ALA A 223 5.68 -22.48 -14.71
CA ALA A 223 5.10 -22.12 -13.42
C ALA A 223 6.01 -21.14 -12.68
N ARG A 224 7.33 -21.35 -12.67
CA ARG A 224 8.27 -20.39 -12.07
C ARG A 224 8.25 -19.02 -12.74
N GLN A 225 8.01 -18.96 -14.05
CA GLN A 225 7.90 -17.69 -14.78
C GLN A 225 6.56 -17.01 -14.49
N LEU A 226 5.45 -17.75 -14.48
CA LEU A 226 4.12 -17.21 -14.14
C LEU A 226 4.04 -16.77 -12.67
N ALA A 227 4.73 -17.45 -11.75
CA ALA A 227 4.87 -17.05 -10.35
C ALA A 227 5.59 -15.69 -10.17
N GLN A 228 6.26 -15.19 -11.21
CA GLN A 228 6.88 -13.86 -11.23
C GLN A 228 5.98 -12.83 -11.90
N GLU A 229 5.36 -13.20 -13.02
CA GLU A 229 4.61 -12.29 -13.89
C GLU A 229 3.18 -12.05 -13.42
N GLU A 230 2.51 -13.10 -12.92
CA GLU A 230 1.06 -13.12 -12.66
C GLU A 230 0.74 -12.96 -11.16
N THR A 231 1.56 -12.20 -10.43
CA THR A 231 1.44 -11.98 -8.97
C THR A 231 0.06 -11.46 -8.58
N ALA A 232 -0.57 -10.61 -9.40
CA ALA A 232 -1.92 -10.12 -9.16
C ALA A 232 -2.98 -11.23 -9.24
N ALA A 233 -2.88 -12.12 -10.24
CA ALA A 233 -3.81 -13.23 -10.40
C ALA A 233 -3.65 -14.29 -9.30
N LEU A 234 -2.41 -14.54 -8.86
CA LEU A 234 -2.08 -15.42 -7.72
C LEU A 234 -2.65 -14.88 -6.40
N ARG A 235 -2.46 -13.58 -6.12
CA ARG A 235 -3.02 -12.88 -4.94
C ARG A 235 -4.55 -12.94 -4.90
N GLN A 236 -5.19 -12.83 -6.06
CA GLN A 236 -6.65 -12.86 -6.19
C GLN A 236 -7.23 -14.29 -6.13
N GLY A 237 -6.39 -15.33 -6.01
CA GLY A 237 -6.80 -16.73 -6.09
C GLY A 237 -7.26 -17.17 -7.48
N ARG A 238 -7.13 -16.30 -8.48
CA ARG A 238 -7.57 -16.50 -9.87
C ARG A 238 -6.61 -17.33 -10.70
N LEU A 239 -5.37 -17.51 -10.22
CA LEU A 239 -4.38 -18.37 -10.82
C LEU A 239 -3.77 -19.24 -9.73
N ARG A 240 -3.69 -20.54 -9.97
CA ARG A 240 -2.96 -21.53 -9.19
C ARG A 240 -1.91 -22.17 -10.08
N LEU A 241 -0.75 -22.46 -9.52
CA LEU A 241 0.37 -23.07 -10.21
C LEU A 241 0.71 -24.35 -9.46
N SER A 242 0.82 -25.46 -10.18
CA SER A 242 1.19 -26.74 -9.56
C SER A 242 2.26 -27.43 -10.41
N PRO A 243 3.39 -27.84 -9.83
CA PRO A 243 4.35 -28.67 -10.54
C PRO A 243 3.76 -30.07 -10.72
N ALA A 244 4.03 -30.72 -11.84
CA ALA A 244 3.61 -32.10 -12.07
C ALA A 244 4.79 -32.93 -12.61
N PRO A 245 4.92 -34.22 -12.23
CA PRO A 245 5.97 -35.10 -12.74
C PRO A 245 5.98 -35.16 -14.29
N ALA A 246 7.16 -35.22 -14.89
CA ALA A 246 7.31 -35.32 -16.35
C ALA A 246 6.64 -36.58 -16.94
N ASP A 247 6.49 -37.63 -16.13
CA ASP A 247 5.89 -38.92 -16.51
C ASP A 247 4.36 -38.94 -16.37
N SER A 248 3.75 -37.82 -15.94
CA SER A 248 2.31 -37.71 -15.80
C SER A 248 1.62 -37.70 -17.17
N THR A 249 1.16 -38.87 -17.61
CA THR A 249 0.35 -39.00 -18.83
C THR A 249 -0.91 -38.13 -18.76
N GLY A 250 -1.45 -37.71 -19.91
CA GLY A 250 -2.71 -36.93 -19.96
C GLY A 250 -3.88 -37.59 -19.23
N ALA A 251 -3.88 -38.92 -19.10
CA ALA A 251 -4.85 -39.68 -18.32
C ALA A 251 -4.62 -39.61 -16.80
N ALA A 252 -3.36 -39.62 -16.33
CA ALA A 252 -3.03 -39.43 -14.91
C ALA A 252 -3.33 -37.99 -14.46
N LEU A 253 -3.13 -37.01 -15.35
CA LEU A 253 -3.48 -35.62 -15.13
C LEU A 253 -5.00 -35.41 -15.06
N ALA A 254 -5.76 -36.07 -15.95
CA ALA A 254 -7.22 -36.07 -15.93
C ALA A 254 -7.77 -36.74 -14.66
N ALA A 255 -7.11 -37.78 -14.15
CA ALA A 255 -7.46 -38.41 -12.87
C ALA A 255 -7.21 -37.47 -11.68
N LEU A 256 -6.09 -36.73 -11.66
CA LEU A 256 -5.80 -35.74 -10.60
C LEU A 256 -6.84 -34.62 -10.57
N VAL A 257 -7.26 -34.16 -11.75
CA VAL A 257 -8.33 -33.16 -11.92
C VAL A 257 -9.70 -33.72 -11.52
N ALA A 258 -9.97 -35.01 -11.80
CA ALA A 258 -11.21 -35.70 -11.43
C ALA A 258 -11.31 -36.00 -9.92
N ASP A 259 -10.20 -36.36 -9.26
CA ASP A 259 -10.16 -36.65 -7.82
C ASP A 259 -10.45 -35.38 -7.00
N VAL A 260 -9.91 -34.23 -7.44
CA VAL A 260 -10.21 -32.91 -6.85
C VAL A 260 -11.66 -32.47 -7.12
N ALA A 261 -12.28 -32.92 -8.21
CA ALA A 261 -13.67 -32.64 -8.52
C ALA A 261 -14.66 -33.52 -7.73
N GLN A 262 -14.33 -34.79 -7.48
CA GLN A 262 -15.20 -35.76 -6.79
C GLN A 262 -15.43 -35.47 -5.31
N ASP A 263 -14.49 -34.80 -4.63
CA ASP A 263 -14.62 -34.43 -3.20
C ASP A 263 -15.59 -33.24 -2.96
N SER A 264 -16.18 -32.67 -4.03
CA SER A 264 -17.03 -31.46 -3.98
C SER A 264 -18.55 -31.71 -4.09
N GLY A 265 -18.98 -32.97 -3.93
CA GLY A 265 -20.28 -33.42 -3.40
C GLY A 265 -21.60 -32.98 -4.05
N GLN A 266 -21.65 -32.09 -5.05
CA GLN A 266 -22.91 -31.59 -5.62
C GLN A 266 -22.75 -31.23 -7.12
N GLY A 267 -23.58 -31.87 -7.96
CA GLY A 267 -23.46 -31.93 -9.42
C GLY A 267 -23.48 -30.59 -10.17
N GLY A 268 -22.29 -30.15 -10.59
CA GLY A 268 -22.05 -29.14 -11.63
C GLY A 268 -21.11 -29.71 -12.71
N PRO A 269 -20.93 -29.01 -13.85
CA PRO A 269 -20.12 -29.52 -14.97
C PRO A 269 -18.62 -29.59 -14.63
N ASP A 270 -17.93 -30.58 -15.21
CA ASP A 270 -16.51 -30.88 -14.98
C ASP A 270 -15.55 -29.72 -15.37
N PRO A 271 -14.38 -29.61 -14.71
CA PRO A 271 -13.31 -28.70 -15.12
C PRO A 271 -12.91 -28.90 -16.59
N LEU A 272 -12.85 -27.79 -17.35
CA LEU A 272 -12.53 -27.81 -18.78
C LEU A 272 -11.02 -27.82 -19.00
N LEU A 273 -10.49 -28.92 -19.52
CA LEU A 273 -9.11 -29.02 -20.00
C LEU A 273 -9.02 -28.35 -21.38
N LEU A 274 -8.27 -27.26 -21.50
CA LEU A 274 -8.01 -26.62 -22.79
C LEU A 274 -6.67 -27.09 -23.37
N PRO A 275 -6.65 -27.82 -24.49
CA PRO A 275 -5.40 -28.19 -25.14
C PRO A 275 -4.72 -26.92 -25.71
N LEU A 276 -3.44 -26.72 -25.38
CA LEU A 276 -2.66 -25.64 -25.98
C LEU A 276 -2.43 -25.93 -27.47
N PRO A 277 -2.55 -24.92 -28.36
CA PRO A 277 -2.23 -25.09 -29.77
C PRO A 277 -0.74 -25.42 -29.93
N PRO A 278 -0.34 -26.24 -30.93
CA PRO A 278 1.06 -26.60 -31.14
C PRO A 278 1.93 -25.35 -31.35
N PRO A 279 3.16 -25.32 -30.81
CA PRO A 279 4.02 -24.15 -30.88
C PRO A 279 4.31 -23.81 -32.34
N GLN A 280 3.83 -22.65 -32.79
CA GLN A 280 4.14 -22.18 -34.14
C GLN A 280 5.58 -21.66 -34.19
N PRO A 281 6.38 -22.05 -35.21
CA PRO A 281 7.72 -21.51 -35.39
C PRO A 281 7.65 -20.00 -35.65
N LEU A 282 8.38 -19.23 -34.86
CA LEU A 282 8.50 -17.79 -35.01
C LEU A 282 9.02 -17.44 -36.41
N PRO A 283 8.40 -16.51 -37.16
CA PRO A 283 8.91 -16.08 -38.45
C PRO A 283 10.23 -15.33 -38.25
N ARG A 284 11.31 -15.85 -38.85
CA ARG A 284 12.58 -15.15 -39.01
C ARG A 284 12.41 -14.02 -40.02
N HIS A 285 12.13 -12.81 -39.57
CA HIS A 285 12.31 -11.63 -40.41
C HIS A 285 13.74 -11.09 -40.27
N PRO A 286 14.45 -10.82 -41.38
CA PRO A 286 15.79 -10.27 -41.33
C PRO A 286 15.75 -8.87 -40.73
N ALA A 287 16.77 -8.56 -39.93
CA ALA A 287 16.96 -7.27 -39.28
C ALA A 287 16.84 -6.11 -40.27
N ARG A 288 15.71 -5.40 -40.20
CA ARG A 288 15.57 -4.07 -40.76
C ARG A 288 15.25 -3.15 -39.60
N ARG A 289 16.30 -2.53 -39.05
CA ARG A 289 16.20 -1.42 -38.08
C ARG A 289 15.24 -0.37 -38.67
N PRO A 290 14.04 -0.15 -38.10
CA PRO A 290 13.34 1.09 -38.37
C PRO A 290 14.15 2.21 -37.72
N ALA A 291 14.28 3.35 -38.38
CA ALA A 291 14.86 4.55 -37.78
C ALA A 291 14.20 4.80 -36.42
N ALA A 292 15.02 4.92 -35.37
CA ALA A 292 14.55 5.11 -34.01
C ALA A 292 13.74 6.42 -33.93
N ALA A 293 12.42 6.30 -33.79
CA ALA A 293 11.66 7.34 -33.11
C ALA A 293 12.24 7.38 -31.67
N ALA A 294 12.78 8.53 -31.27
CA ALA A 294 13.36 8.70 -29.94
C ALA A 294 12.30 8.35 -28.89
N ARG A 295 12.46 7.21 -28.19
CA ARG A 295 11.64 6.88 -27.02
C ARG A 295 11.92 7.94 -25.94
N GLY A 296 10.88 8.48 -25.31
CA GLY A 296 11.05 9.37 -24.16
C GLY A 296 11.59 8.62 -22.94
N PRO A 297 12.01 9.35 -21.89
CA PRO A 297 12.72 8.76 -20.77
C PRO A 297 11.84 7.78 -19.98
N HIS A 298 12.45 6.71 -19.45
CA HIS A 298 11.79 5.79 -18.51
C HIS A 298 11.93 6.27 -17.07
N ILE A 299 10.80 6.58 -16.43
CA ILE A 299 10.69 7.14 -15.09
C ILE A 299 9.89 6.20 -14.19
N ALA A 300 10.50 5.75 -13.09
CA ALA A 300 9.80 5.04 -12.03
C ALA A 300 9.30 5.99 -10.94
N LEU A 301 7.99 6.06 -10.75
CA LEU A 301 7.32 6.80 -9.69
C LEU A 301 7.28 5.95 -8.42
N LEU A 302 8.11 6.31 -7.44
CA LEU A 302 8.15 5.60 -6.16
C LEU A 302 7.01 6.13 -5.28
N CYS A 303 5.96 5.32 -5.14
CA CYS A 303 4.77 5.64 -4.37
C CYS A 303 4.87 5.06 -2.95
N PRO A 304 4.61 5.85 -1.90
CA PRO A 304 4.70 5.41 -0.50
C PRO A 304 3.55 4.50 -0.07
N ALA A 305 2.55 4.27 -0.93
CA ALA A 305 1.52 3.27 -0.68
C ALA A 305 2.18 1.89 -0.55
N PRO A 306 1.77 1.09 0.46
CA PRO A 306 2.52 -0.09 0.86
C PRO A 306 2.46 -1.22 -0.17
N ASP A 307 1.26 -1.46 -0.74
CA ASP A 307 0.99 -2.50 -1.73
C ASP A 307 -0.32 -2.19 -2.48
N GLN A 308 -0.59 -2.93 -3.55
CA GLN A 308 -1.74 -2.72 -4.43
C GLN A 308 -3.08 -2.89 -3.71
N ALA A 309 -3.18 -3.81 -2.75
CA ALA A 309 -4.42 -4.10 -2.04
C ALA A 309 -4.83 -2.95 -1.12
N ARG A 310 -3.88 -2.13 -0.67
CA ARG A 310 -4.13 -0.97 0.19
C ARG A 310 -3.98 0.36 -0.55
N ALA A 311 -3.36 0.36 -1.72
CA ALA A 311 -3.05 1.56 -2.49
C ALA A 311 -4.26 2.47 -2.75
N TYR A 312 -5.45 1.90 -2.97
CA TYR A 312 -6.67 2.68 -3.19
C TYR A 312 -7.05 3.60 -2.01
N ARG A 313 -6.57 3.30 -0.79
CA ARG A 313 -6.78 4.11 0.43
C ARG A 313 -5.79 5.26 0.56
N TRP A 314 -4.80 5.36 -0.33
CA TRP A 314 -3.72 6.34 -0.26
C TRP A 314 -3.88 7.39 -1.35
N GLY A 315 -3.98 8.66 -0.96
CA GLY A 315 -3.97 9.78 -1.90
C GLY A 315 -2.72 9.77 -2.79
N ASP A 316 -1.57 9.37 -2.25
CA ASP A 316 -0.30 9.27 -2.98
C ASP A 316 -0.35 8.29 -4.17
N PHE A 317 -1.19 7.26 -4.11
CA PHE A 317 -1.37 6.32 -5.22
C PHE A 317 -2.15 6.96 -6.37
N HIS A 318 -3.29 7.59 -6.07
CA HIS A 318 -4.08 8.30 -7.08
C HIS A 318 -3.30 9.48 -7.69
N PHE A 319 -2.46 10.13 -6.88
CA PHE A 319 -1.51 11.15 -7.33
C PHE A 319 -0.47 10.57 -8.30
N ALA A 320 0.10 9.39 -7.98
CA ALA A 320 1.03 8.68 -8.86
C ALA A 320 0.39 8.25 -10.18
N GLU A 321 -0.85 7.75 -10.16
CA GLU A 321 -1.60 7.38 -11.37
C GLU A 321 -1.80 8.58 -12.30
N SER A 322 -2.24 9.71 -11.74
CA SER A 322 -2.49 10.93 -12.50
C SER A 322 -1.19 11.51 -13.09
N LEU A 323 -0.09 11.42 -12.33
CA LEU A 323 1.24 11.82 -12.81
C LEU A 323 1.77 10.87 -13.89
N ALA A 324 1.62 9.56 -13.72
CA ALA A 324 2.03 8.56 -14.70
C ALA A 324 1.33 8.79 -16.05
N ALA A 325 0.00 8.93 -16.03
CA ALA A 325 -0.78 9.23 -17.22
C ALA A 325 -0.33 10.53 -17.91
N ALA A 326 -0.04 11.58 -17.13
CA ALA A 326 0.44 12.85 -17.67
C ALA A 326 1.86 12.78 -18.29
N LEU A 327 2.75 11.96 -17.71
CA LEU A 327 4.08 11.70 -18.26
C LEU A 327 4.00 10.88 -19.55
N GLU A 328 3.16 9.85 -19.57
CA GLU A 328 2.92 8.98 -20.74
C GLU A 328 2.30 9.75 -21.90
N ALA A 329 1.34 10.63 -21.62
CA ALA A 329 0.75 11.53 -22.62
C ALA A 329 1.79 12.47 -23.29
N GLN A 330 2.94 12.68 -22.63
CA GLN A 330 4.06 13.48 -23.13
C GLN A 330 5.23 12.62 -23.66
N GLY A 331 4.98 11.33 -23.88
CA GLY A 331 5.89 10.39 -24.54
C GLY A 331 6.95 9.76 -23.64
N ALA A 332 6.92 9.98 -22.32
CA ALA A 332 7.74 9.24 -21.37
C ALA A 332 7.16 7.83 -21.12
N GLN A 333 8.00 6.94 -20.60
CA GLN A 333 7.53 5.66 -20.05
C GLN A 333 7.44 5.83 -18.53
N ALA A 334 6.26 5.73 -17.95
CA ALA A 334 6.07 5.83 -16.51
C ALA A 334 5.77 4.45 -15.92
N GLU A 335 6.36 4.12 -14.77
CA GLU A 335 5.94 2.96 -13.97
C GLU A 335 5.68 3.39 -12.54
N ILE A 336 4.59 2.90 -11.93
CA ILE A 336 4.32 3.14 -10.52
C ILE A 336 4.92 1.98 -9.73
N CYS A 337 5.81 2.29 -8.80
CA CYS A 337 6.46 1.34 -7.93
C CYS A 337 6.02 1.58 -6.48
N LEU A 338 5.19 0.69 -5.97
CA LEU A 338 4.73 0.70 -4.58
C LEU A 338 5.86 0.24 -3.64
N THR A 339 5.70 0.51 -2.35
CA THR A 339 6.78 0.25 -1.36
C THR A 339 7.20 -1.22 -1.32
N ASP A 340 6.27 -2.17 -1.44
CA ASP A 340 6.56 -3.61 -1.49
C ASP A 340 7.40 -4.04 -2.72
N ALA A 341 7.36 -3.25 -3.79
CA ALA A 341 8.08 -3.52 -5.02
C ALA A 341 9.42 -2.76 -5.14
N TRP A 342 9.77 -1.88 -4.19
CA TRP A 342 11.01 -1.12 -4.25
C TRP A 342 12.25 -2.04 -4.28
N GLY A 343 12.30 -3.09 -3.45
CA GLY A 343 13.43 -4.04 -3.49
C GLY A 343 13.63 -4.65 -4.88
N ALA A 344 12.54 -5.12 -5.49
CA ALA A 344 12.58 -5.70 -6.84
C ALA A 344 13.01 -4.70 -7.92
N LEU A 345 12.68 -3.41 -7.76
CA LEU A 345 13.16 -2.34 -8.63
C LEU A 345 14.69 -2.15 -8.50
N ALA A 346 15.23 -2.23 -7.28
CA ALA A 346 16.66 -2.10 -7.03
C ALA A 346 17.48 -3.24 -7.64
N ASP A 347 16.90 -4.44 -7.71
CA ASP A 347 17.55 -5.64 -8.23
C ASP A 347 17.43 -5.80 -9.75
N ARG A 348 16.80 -4.85 -10.47
CA ARG A 348 16.63 -4.97 -11.93
C ARG A 348 17.96 -4.92 -12.66
N PRO A 349 18.15 -5.74 -13.72
CA PRO A 349 19.31 -5.62 -14.59
C PRO A 349 19.40 -4.20 -15.18
N ALA A 350 20.61 -3.67 -15.36
CA ALA A 350 20.84 -2.31 -15.85
C ALA A 350 20.12 -2.00 -17.17
N ALA A 351 19.96 -2.99 -18.06
CA ALA A 351 19.23 -2.84 -19.32
C ALA A 351 17.71 -2.63 -19.18
N GLN A 352 17.16 -2.90 -17.99
CA GLN A 352 15.73 -2.77 -17.64
C GLN A 352 15.51 -1.79 -16.47
N ALA A 353 16.58 -1.17 -15.98
CA ALA A 353 16.50 -0.18 -14.93
C ALA A 353 15.93 1.14 -15.50
N PRO A 354 15.12 1.86 -14.72
CA PRO A 354 14.63 3.16 -15.15
C PRO A 354 15.80 4.14 -15.29
N GLU A 355 15.68 5.10 -16.21
CA GLU A 355 16.64 6.18 -16.36
C GLU A 355 16.54 7.17 -15.20
N ALA A 356 15.33 7.34 -14.65
CA ALA A 356 15.08 8.18 -13.48
C ALA A 356 14.09 7.52 -12.51
N THR A 357 14.28 7.82 -11.23
CA THR A 357 13.33 7.51 -10.15
C THR A 357 12.80 8.83 -9.59
N LEU A 358 11.49 8.93 -9.37
CA LEU A 358 10.85 10.08 -8.73
C LEU A 358 10.10 9.61 -7.49
N LEU A 359 10.61 9.96 -6.31
CA LEU A 359 9.93 9.68 -5.05
C LEU A 359 8.84 10.71 -4.77
N LEU A 360 7.59 10.25 -4.65
CA LEU A 360 6.52 11.03 -4.02
C LEU A 360 6.75 11.02 -2.51
N ARG A 361 7.58 11.96 -2.04
CA ARG A 361 8.06 12.00 -0.66
C ARG A 361 7.02 12.66 0.24
N GLY A 362 6.21 11.80 0.86
CA GLY A 362 5.36 12.13 2.01
C GLY A 362 5.98 11.58 3.29
N VAL A 363 5.44 10.48 3.82
CA VAL A 363 5.89 9.91 5.11
C VAL A 363 7.03 8.88 5.02
N ARG A 364 7.36 8.37 3.82
CA ARG A 364 8.38 7.31 3.63
C ARG A 364 9.56 7.79 2.79
N SER A 365 10.77 7.45 3.20
CA SER A 365 12.00 7.59 2.40
C SER A 365 12.25 6.34 1.56
N ALA A 366 12.79 6.49 0.35
CA ALA A 366 13.13 5.36 -0.52
C ALA A 366 14.64 5.07 -0.56
N PRO A 367 15.04 3.79 -0.74
CA PRO A 367 16.44 3.41 -0.87
C PRO A 367 17.07 3.91 -2.19
N ARG A 368 18.34 3.57 -2.41
CA ARG A 368 19.05 3.84 -3.67
C ARG A 368 18.77 2.76 -4.71
N PHE A 369 18.43 3.17 -5.94
CA PHE A 369 18.14 2.27 -7.06
C PHE A 369 19.20 2.43 -8.15
N GLY A 370 20.20 1.55 -8.15
CA GLY A 370 21.24 1.49 -9.19
C GLY A 370 21.89 2.83 -9.53
N SER A 371 22.09 3.06 -10.84
CA SER A 371 22.66 4.28 -11.42
C SER A 371 21.61 5.26 -11.93
N ALA A 372 20.32 5.02 -11.67
CA ALA A 372 19.23 5.89 -12.12
C ALA A 372 19.34 7.28 -11.49
N LEU A 373 18.91 8.31 -12.25
CA LEU A 373 18.74 9.65 -11.72
C LEU A 373 17.75 9.63 -10.54
N ARG A 374 18.07 10.30 -9.45
CA ARG A 374 17.27 10.32 -8.22
C ARG A 374 16.58 11.67 -8.06
N LEU A 375 15.27 11.67 -8.23
CA LEU A 375 14.44 12.84 -8.05
C LEU A 375 13.55 12.64 -6.83
N MET A 376 13.37 13.70 -6.06
CA MET A 376 12.40 13.75 -4.97
C MET A 376 11.32 14.77 -5.34
N TRP A 377 10.07 14.45 -5.10
CA TRP A 377 9.02 15.44 -4.93
C TRP A 377 8.53 15.41 -3.49
N MET A 378 9.02 16.36 -2.69
CA MET A 378 8.57 16.59 -1.33
C MET A 378 7.17 17.18 -1.37
N ILE A 379 6.16 16.32 -1.23
CA ILE A 379 4.74 16.68 -1.34
C ILE A 379 4.10 16.98 0.02
N SER A 380 4.64 16.44 1.11
CA SER A 380 4.16 16.69 2.47
C SER A 380 5.24 16.37 3.52
N HIS A 381 4.96 16.73 4.77
CA HIS A 381 5.75 16.40 5.95
C HIS A 381 7.25 16.78 5.88
N PRO A 382 7.59 18.06 5.62
CA PRO A 382 8.98 18.50 5.51
C PRO A 382 9.81 18.20 6.77
N GLY A 383 9.18 18.18 7.95
CA GLY A 383 9.86 17.84 9.22
C GLY A 383 10.39 16.39 9.28
N ARG A 384 9.99 15.53 8.34
CA ARG A 384 10.46 14.14 8.23
C ARG A 384 11.55 13.93 7.18
N VAL A 385 12.06 15.00 6.56
CA VAL A 385 13.10 14.92 5.53
C VAL A 385 14.34 15.66 6.01
N SER A 386 15.44 14.92 6.17
CA SER A 386 16.70 15.52 6.63
C SER A 386 17.50 16.13 5.47
N PRO A 387 18.39 17.10 5.74
CA PRO A 387 19.33 17.61 4.75
C PRO A 387 20.20 16.52 4.12
N GLU A 388 20.60 15.51 4.91
CA GLU A 388 21.39 14.36 4.45
C GLU A 388 20.59 13.49 3.47
N GLU A 389 19.29 13.28 3.74
CA GLU A 389 18.40 12.59 2.79
C GLU A 389 18.36 13.37 1.47
N MET A 390 18.11 14.69 1.51
CA MET A 390 18.03 15.54 0.31
C MET A 390 19.33 15.58 -0.47
N ALA A 391 20.49 15.55 0.19
CA ALA A 391 21.80 15.54 -0.45
C ALA A 391 21.99 14.32 -1.38
N GLY A 392 21.31 13.21 -1.09
CA GLY A 392 21.33 11.97 -1.88
C GLY A 392 20.45 11.96 -3.13
N TYR A 393 19.84 13.09 -3.49
CA TYR A 393 19.05 13.26 -4.71
C TYR A 393 19.75 14.20 -5.70
N ASP A 394 19.58 13.91 -6.98
CA ASP A 394 20.09 14.75 -8.08
C ASP A 394 19.25 16.02 -8.24
N HIS A 395 17.95 15.94 -7.91
CA HIS A 395 17.07 17.11 -7.82
C HIS A 395 15.93 16.89 -6.83
N VAL A 396 15.58 17.95 -6.09
CA VAL A 396 14.48 17.98 -5.12
C VAL A 396 13.44 19.01 -5.58
N PHE A 397 12.29 18.51 -5.97
CA PHE A 397 11.07 19.29 -6.14
C PHE A 397 10.37 19.46 -4.79
N VAL A 398 9.91 20.67 -4.48
CA VAL A 398 9.31 20.99 -3.18
C VAL A 398 7.93 21.60 -3.37
N ALA A 399 6.91 21.05 -2.71
CA ALA A 399 5.54 21.53 -2.77
C ALA A 399 5.27 22.81 -1.95
N SER A 400 6.29 23.63 -1.76
CA SER A 400 6.26 24.92 -1.07
C SER A 400 7.28 25.86 -1.69
N GLU A 401 6.84 27.05 -2.11
CA GLU A 401 7.76 28.08 -2.59
C GLU A 401 8.63 28.65 -1.47
N SER A 402 8.05 28.89 -0.29
CA SER A 402 8.78 29.46 0.84
C SER A 402 9.86 28.53 1.35
N TYR A 403 9.54 27.24 1.47
CA TYR A 403 10.52 26.22 1.84
C TYR A 403 11.57 25.99 0.74
N THR A 404 11.21 26.12 -0.54
CA THR A 404 12.21 26.11 -1.60
C THR A 404 13.23 27.24 -1.41
N ARG A 405 12.79 28.45 -1.04
CA ARG A 405 13.70 29.58 -0.80
C ARG A 405 14.66 29.31 0.35
N THR A 406 14.22 28.64 1.41
CA THR A 406 15.11 28.28 2.54
C THR A 406 16.09 27.17 2.18
N LEU A 407 15.75 26.27 1.26
CA LEU A 407 16.62 25.19 0.80
C LEU A 407 17.61 25.59 -0.30
N ARG A 408 17.31 26.63 -1.09
CA ARG A 408 18.18 27.11 -2.19
C ARG A 408 19.63 27.39 -1.77
N PRO A 409 19.91 28.04 -0.62
CA PRO A 409 21.29 28.23 -0.16
C PRO A 409 22.05 26.92 0.12
N ILE A 410 21.34 25.83 0.41
CA ILE A 410 21.92 24.53 0.81
C ILE A 410 22.06 23.60 -0.39
N LEU A 411 21.03 23.53 -1.25
CA LEU A 411 20.96 22.59 -2.37
C LEU A 411 21.28 23.23 -3.73
N HIS A 412 21.41 24.56 -3.79
CA HIS A 412 21.69 25.33 -4.99
C HIS A 412 20.71 24.98 -6.14
N ASP A 413 21.23 24.64 -7.32
CA ASP A 413 20.41 24.35 -8.52
C ASP A 413 19.69 22.99 -8.46
N ARG A 414 19.97 22.18 -7.44
CA ARG A 414 19.33 20.87 -7.20
C ARG A 414 17.99 20.98 -6.46
N VAL A 415 17.45 22.19 -6.28
CA VAL A 415 16.13 22.36 -5.68
C VAL A 415 15.28 23.33 -6.48
N SER A 416 13.99 23.01 -6.66
CA SER A 416 13.01 23.93 -7.24
C SER A 416 11.63 23.72 -6.65
N ALA A 417 10.83 24.78 -6.63
CA ALA A 417 9.43 24.68 -6.24
C ALA A 417 8.68 23.89 -7.32
N LEU A 418 7.82 22.98 -6.89
CA LEU A 418 6.87 22.26 -7.72
C LEU A 418 5.65 21.99 -6.83
N LEU A 419 4.70 22.93 -6.87
CA LEU A 419 3.49 22.85 -6.04
C LEU A 419 2.66 21.63 -6.43
N GLN A 420 1.83 21.15 -5.50
CA GLN A 420 0.85 20.11 -5.83
C GLN A 420 -0.11 20.57 -6.94
N CYS A 421 -0.92 19.64 -7.41
CA CYS A 421 -1.77 19.80 -8.58
C CYS A 421 -2.94 18.83 -8.52
N SER A 422 -3.93 19.04 -9.38
CA SER A 422 -5.06 18.12 -9.50
C SER A 422 -5.20 17.61 -10.93
N ASP A 423 -5.96 16.52 -11.08
CA ASP A 423 -6.25 15.86 -12.36
C ASP A 423 -7.59 16.38 -12.92
N PRO A 424 -7.58 17.18 -14.00
CA PRO A 424 -8.82 17.62 -14.62
C PRO A 424 -9.70 16.46 -15.05
N SER A 425 -9.14 15.34 -15.52
CA SER A 425 -9.91 14.19 -16.02
C SER A 425 -10.75 13.53 -14.92
N ARG A 426 -10.27 13.56 -13.67
CA ARG A 426 -10.95 12.99 -12.50
C ARG A 426 -11.84 13.99 -11.78
N PHE A 427 -11.39 15.23 -11.65
CA PHE A 427 -12.04 16.20 -10.77
C PHE A 427 -12.90 17.22 -11.51
N ALA A 428 -12.55 17.66 -12.73
CA ALA A 428 -13.27 18.76 -13.38
C ALA A 428 -14.75 18.41 -13.66
N PRO A 429 -15.68 19.39 -13.59
CA PRO A 429 -17.09 19.15 -13.89
C PRO A 429 -17.33 18.78 -15.36
N ASP A 430 -16.50 19.31 -16.28
CA ASP A 430 -16.77 19.24 -17.73
C ASP A 430 -16.21 17.99 -18.41
N THR A 431 -15.58 17.07 -17.68
CA THR A 431 -14.93 15.88 -18.26
C THR A 431 -15.86 14.69 -18.44
N ARG A 432 -17.13 14.81 -18.04
CA ARG A 432 -18.17 13.85 -18.43
C ARG A 432 -18.56 14.11 -19.89
N ALA A 433 -18.21 13.19 -20.78
CA ALA A 433 -18.68 13.22 -22.16
C ALA A 433 -20.22 13.10 -22.17
N PRO A 434 -20.95 14.02 -22.83
CA PRO A 434 -22.40 13.86 -22.96
C PRO A 434 -22.70 12.61 -23.80
N GLY A 435 -23.29 11.58 -23.16
CA GLY A 435 -23.84 10.40 -23.85
C GLY A 435 -23.10 9.07 -23.67
N THR A 436 -22.05 8.99 -22.85
CA THR A 436 -21.48 7.69 -22.43
C THR A 436 -21.89 7.41 -20.99
N ASP A 437 -22.78 6.44 -20.83
CA ASP A 437 -23.30 5.87 -19.58
C ASP A 437 -24.50 6.61 -18.97
N ALA A 438 -25.70 6.37 -19.53
CA ALA A 438 -26.98 6.69 -18.90
C ALA A 438 -27.14 6.08 -17.49
N ASP A 439 -26.33 5.08 -17.14
CA ASP A 439 -26.28 4.46 -15.81
C ASP A 439 -25.40 5.25 -14.80
N ALA A 440 -24.46 6.09 -15.28
CA ALA A 440 -23.58 6.88 -14.41
C ALA A 440 -24.20 8.21 -13.94
N ASP A 441 -25.16 8.74 -14.71
CA ASP A 441 -25.95 9.92 -14.31
C ASP A 441 -26.95 9.58 -13.20
N ALA A 442 -27.45 8.34 -13.15
CA ALA A 442 -28.26 7.84 -12.03
C ALA A 442 -27.45 7.70 -10.71
N ASP A 443 -26.17 7.36 -10.81
CA ASP A 443 -25.25 7.22 -9.65
C ASP A 443 -24.75 8.56 -9.09
N ALA A 444 -24.67 9.61 -9.93
CA ALA A 444 -24.26 10.94 -9.47
C ALA A 444 -25.29 11.61 -8.54
N ASP A 445 -26.58 11.36 -8.77
CA ASP A 445 -27.67 11.80 -7.90
C ASP A 445 -27.77 10.98 -6.61
N ALA A 446 -27.18 9.78 -6.58
CA ALA A 446 -27.07 8.95 -5.37
C ALA A 446 -26.03 9.49 -4.37
N ILE A 447 -25.10 10.35 -4.80
CA ILE A 447 -24.11 10.97 -3.90
C ILE A 447 -24.82 12.06 -3.05
N PRO A 448 -24.77 11.97 -1.70
CA PRO A 448 -25.43 12.95 -0.85
C PRO A 448 -24.78 14.33 -0.94
N ALA A 449 -25.60 15.38 -0.82
CA ALA A 449 -25.12 16.74 -0.65
C ALA A 449 -24.92 17.04 0.84
N HIS A 450 -23.83 17.74 1.17
CA HIS A 450 -23.45 18.05 2.55
C HIS A 450 -23.34 19.56 2.75
N PRO A 451 -23.96 20.17 3.78
CA PRO A 451 -23.70 21.56 4.11
C PRO A 451 -22.22 21.81 4.45
N LEU A 452 -21.62 20.87 5.20
CA LEU A 452 -20.22 20.89 5.59
C LEU A 452 -19.62 19.49 5.38
N LEU A 453 -18.53 19.41 4.63
CA LEU A 453 -17.85 18.16 4.31
C LEU A 453 -16.38 18.25 4.73
N PHE A 454 -15.87 17.23 5.41
CA PHE A 454 -14.44 17.03 5.59
C PHE A 454 -14.06 15.62 5.10
N VAL A 455 -13.09 15.55 4.18
CA VAL A 455 -12.57 14.27 3.67
C VAL A 455 -11.11 14.14 4.05
N GLY A 456 -10.79 13.22 4.95
CA GLY A 456 -9.42 12.91 5.38
C GLY A 456 -9.37 12.06 6.63
N ASN A 457 -8.29 11.29 6.78
CA ASN A 457 -8.06 10.50 7.98
C ASN A 457 -7.67 11.41 9.15
N SER A 458 -8.09 11.05 10.37
CA SER A 458 -7.61 11.76 11.57
C SER A 458 -6.11 11.50 11.79
N ARG A 459 -5.64 10.28 11.47
CA ARG A 459 -4.32 9.75 11.85
C ARG A 459 -3.98 9.93 13.34
N ARG A 460 -5.01 9.92 14.20
CA ARG A 460 -4.93 10.17 15.64
C ARG A 460 -4.30 11.52 16.01
N ALA A 461 -4.35 12.48 15.09
CA ALA A 461 -3.94 13.85 15.30
C ALA A 461 -5.15 14.78 15.36
N GLU A 462 -5.00 15.90 16.06
CA GLU A 462 -6.04 16.93 16.09
C GLU A 462 -6.24 17.53 14.70
N ARG A 463 -7.49 17.52 14.24
CA ARG A 463 -7.94 18.24 13.05
C ARG A 463 -8.57 19.55 13.50
N TRP A 464 -7.75 20.59 13.63
CA TRP A 464 -8.15 21.87 14.22
C TRP A 464 -9.44 22.43 13.62
N ILE A 465 -9.57 22.41 12.29
CA ILE A 465 -10.77 22.96 11.64
C ILE A 465 -12.05 22.19 11.96
N VAL A 466 -11.94 20.88 12.18
CA VAL A 466 -13.08 20.04 12.59
C VAL A 466 -13.41 20.30 14.05
N ALA A 467 -12.40 20.37 14.92
CA ALA A 467 -12.58 20.67 16.34
C ALA A 467 -13.25 22.03 16.55
N GLU A 468 -12.78 23.08 15.88
CA GLU A 468 -13.36 24.43 15.97
C GLU A 468 -14.78 24.50 15.38
N ALA A 469 -15.04 23.83 14.25
CA ALA A 469 -16.38 23.79 13.68
C ALA A 469 -17.38 23.18 14.68
N VAL A 470 -17.03 22.05 15.28
CA VAL A 470 -17.87 21.36 16.27
C VAL A 470 -18.02 22.17 17.56
N ALA A 471 -16.94 22.79 18.05
CA ALA A 471 -16.98 23.65 19.24
C ALA A 471 -17.92 24.86 19.07
N ASN A 472 -18.09 25.34 17.84
CA ASN A 472 -19.02 26.43 17.51
C ASN A 472 -20.42 25.94 17.07
N GLY A 473 -20.73 24.65 17.29
CA GLY A 473 -22.05 24.07 17.07
C GLY A 473 -22.33 23.62 15.63
N HIS A 474 -21.32 23.57 14.75
CA HIS A 474 -21.47 23.05 13.39
C HIS A 474 -21.26 21.54 13.36
N VAL A 475 -21.97 20.84 12.46
CA VAL A 475 -21.95 19.36 12.37
C VAL A 475 -21.43 18.95 10.99
N PRO A 476 -20.10 18.86 10.78
CA PRO A 476 -19.55 18.44 9.50
C PRO A 476 -19.74 16.94 9.26
N ALA A 477 -20.02 16.56 8.00
CA ALA A 477 -19.96 15.17 7.56
C ALA A 477 -18.50 14.77 7.39
N LEU A 478 -18.05 13.76 8.14
CA LEU A 478 -16.67 13.28 8.09
C LEU A 478 -16.57 12.00 7.27
N TYR A 479 -15.65 11.98 6.31
CA TYR A 479 -15.26 10.77 5.60
C TYR A 479 -13.75 10.54 5.70
N GLY A 480 -13.35 9.38 6.20
CA GLY A 480 -11.95 9.02 6.42
C GLY A 480 -11.81 8.04 7.58
N ALA A 481 -10.64 7.42 7.68
CA ALA A 481 -10.36 6.44 8.71
C ALA A 481 -9.75 7.07 9.97
N GLU A 482 -9.65 6.26 11.04
CA GLU A 482 -8.91 6.55 12.28
C GLU A 482 -9.62 7.57 13.20
N TRP A 483 -10.90 7.83 12.99
CA TRP A 483 -11.69 8.77 13.81
C TRP A 483 -12.33 8.13 15.04
N GLU A 484 -12.27 6.80 15.17
CA GLU A 484 -13.04 5.99 16.13
C GLU A 484 -12.70 6.32 17.59
N ASP A 485 -11.44 6.68 17.85
CA ASP A 485 -10.93 7.04 19.18
C ASP A 485 -11.00 8.56 19.46
N THR A 486 -11.64 9.34 18.59
CA THR A 486 -11.75 10.80 18.73
C THR A 486 -13.14 11.23 19.21
N PRO A 487 -13.30 12.43 19.80
CA PRO A 487 -14.62 12.98 20.13
C PRO A 487 -15.57 13.12 18.93
N PHE A 488 -15.06 12.98 17.71
CA PHE A 488 -15.79 13.17 16.46
C PHE A 488 -16.24 11.85 15.81
N ALA A 489 -16.02 10.69 16.45
CA ALA A 489 -16.38 9.38 15.91
C ALA A 489 -17.85 9.30 15.45
N ALA A 490 -18.77 9.94 16.18
CA ALA A 490 -20.19 9.98 15.85
C ALA A 490 -20.53 10.79 14.58
N LEU A 491 -19.60 11.60 14.07
CA LEU A 491 -19.76 12.41 12.86
C LEU A 491 -19.26 11.69 11.59
N VAL A 492 -18.62 10.53 11.75
CA VAL A 492 -18.07 9.73 10.65
C VAL A 492 -19.19 9.05 9.89
N GLN A 493 -19.32 9.38 8.61
CA GLN A 493 -20.33 8.80 7.71
C GLN A 493 -19.76 7.72 6.79
N GLY A 494 -18.44 7.55 6.77
CA GLY A 494 -17.76 6.46 6.08
C GLY A 494 -16.24 6.54 6.20
N GLU A 495 -15.57 5.39 6.16
CA GLU A 495 -14.11 5.31 6.34
C GLU A 495 -13.31 5.69 5.09
N SER A 496 -13.95 5.69 3.91
CA SER A 496 -13.31 6.08 2.66
C SER A 496 -14.34 6.48 1.60
N LEU A 497 -13.90 7.30 0.65
CA LEU A 497 -14.64 7.63 -0.57
C LEU A 497 -13.87 7.13 -1.79
N PRO A 498 -14.53 6.55 -2.80
CA PRO A 498 -13.86 6.22 -4.05
C PRO A 498 -13.28 7.48 -4.69
N ASN A 499 -11.99 7.47 -5.02
CA ASN A 499 -11.30 8.65 -5.55
C ASN A 499 -11.92 9.15 -6.87
N ARG A 500 -12.38 8.24 -7.72
CA ARG A 500 -13.08 8.57 -8.98
C ARG A 500 -14.34 9.43 -8.78
N ASP A 501 -14.99 9.32 -7.63
CA ASP A 501 -16.26 9.98 -7.34
C ASP A 501 -16.04 11.27 -6.54
N LEU A 502 -14.82 11.47 -6.00
CA LEU A 502 -14.48 12.51 -5.03
C LEU A 502 -14.70 13.93 -5.57
N GLY A 503 -14.48 14.17 -6.87
CA GLY A 503 -14.84 15.44 -7.50
C GLY A 503 -16.33 15.78 -7.39
N THR A 504 -17.20 14.78 -7.49
CA THR A 504 -18.66 14.98 -7.32
C THR A 504 -19.02 15.26 -5.86
N TRP A 505 -18.39 14.58 -4.91
CA TRP A 505 -18.54 14.87 -3.48
C TRP A 505 -18.17 16.33 -3.15
N TYR A 506 -17.04 16.81 -3.67
CA TYR A 506 -16.60 18.18 -3.45
C TYR A 506 -17.52 19.23 -4.09
N ARG A 507 -18.06 18.97 -5.28
CA ARG A 507 -19.04 19.87 -5.92
C ARG A 507 -20.37 19.95 -5.19
N ARG A 508 -20.84 18.81 -4.66
CA ARG A 508 -22.15 18.70 -4.01
C ARG A 508 -22.13 19.20 -2.58
N ALA A 509 -20.96 19.30 -1.96
CA ALA A 509 -20.81 19.97 -0.68
C ALA A 509 -21.03 21.49 -0.84
N ALA A 510 -21.77 22.10 0.09
CA ALA A 510 -21.86 23.56 0.15
C ALA A 510 -20.50 24.14 0.55
N ILE A 511 -19.88 23.59 1.60
CA ILE A 511 -18.55 24.00 2.07
C ILE A 511 -17.72 22.75 2.36
N VAL A 512 -16.52 22.68 1.79
CA VAL A 512 -15.49 21.70 2.16
C VAL A 512 -14.53 22.33 3.17
N LEU A 513 -14.34 21.67 4.31
CA LEU A 513 -13.39 22.11 5.33
C LEU A 513 -12.01 21.51 5.02
N ASN A 514 -10.98 22.35 5.09
CA ASN A 514 -9.59 21.97 4.91
C ASN A 514 -8.71 22.44 6.06
N ASP A 515 -7.81 21.58 6.51
CA ASP A 515 -6.68 21.96 7.36
C ASP A 515 -5.37 21.36 6.84
N HIS A 516 -4.27 21.90 7.31
CA HIS A 516 -2.94 21.37 7.10
C HIS A 516 -2.42 20.67 8.36
N TRP A 517 -1.45 19.78 8.15
CA TRP A 517 -0.63 19.35 9.28
C TRP A 517 0.20 20.52 9.81
N PRO A 518 0.46 20.62 11.12
CA PRO A 518 1.20 21.75 11.68
C PRO A 518 2.56 22.00 11.02
N ASP A 519 3.32 20.94 10.71
CA ASP A 519 4.61 21.05 10.02
C ASP A 519 4.46 21.51 8.56
N MET A 520 3.38 21.11 7.89
CA MET A 520 3.05 21.61 6.55
C MET A 520 2.67 23.09 6.59
N ALA A 521 1.79 23.49 7.52
CA ALA A 521 1.37 24.88 7.68
C ALA A 521 2.55 25.81 7.98
N GLN A 522 3.42 25.40 8.91
CA GLN A 522 4.61 26.15 9.32
C GLN A 522 5.60 26.41 8.16
N HIS A 523 5.65 25.52 7.18
CA HIS A 523 6.61 25.57 6.08
C HIS A 523 5.96 25.86 4.71
N GLY A 524 4.70 26.32 4.69
CA GLY A 524 4.00 26.71 3.47
C GLY A 524 3.72 25.56 2.49
N PHE A 525 3.55 24.33 2.99
CA PHE A 525 3.16 23.18 2.18
C PHE A 525 1.64 23.13 2.04
N LEU A 526 1.16 23.47 0.86
CA LEU A 526 -0.25 23.42 0.52
C LEU A 526 -0.72 21.97 0.37
N SER A 527 -1.79 21.61 1.08
CA SER A 527 -2.39 20.27 1.00
C SER A 527 -3.05 20.02 -0.35
N ASN A 528 -3.04 18.76 -0.82
CA ASN A 528 -3.62 18.43 -2.12
C ASN A 528 -5.13 18.73 -2.21
N ARG A 529 -5.83 18.67 -1.06
CA ARG A 529 -7.27 18.93 -0.97
C ARG A 529 -7.63 20.33 -1.48
N LEU A 530 -6.78 21.34 -1.27
CA LEU A 530 -6.99 22.68 -1.85
C LEU A 530 -7.11 22.61 -3.38
N PHE A 531 -6.21 21.85 -4.03
CA PHE A 531 -6.19 21.71 -5.48
C PHE A 531 -7.33 20.83 -5.99
N ASP A 532 -7.63 19.72 -5.33
CA ASP A 532 -8.69 18.80 -5.77
C ASP A 532 -10.09 19.41 -5.65
N VAL A 533 -10.36 20.12 -4.55
CA VAL A 533 -11.65 20.80 -4.36
C VAL A 533 -11.80 21.95 -5.34
N ALA A 534 -10.74 22.76 -5.54
CA ALA A 534 -10.75 23.82 -6.54
C ALA A 534 -10.95 23.25 -7.96
N MET A 535 -10.19 22.23 -8.36
CA MET A 535 -10.37 21.55 -9.65
C MET A 535 -11.77 20.96 -9.80
N ALA A 536 -12.40 20.51 -8.71
CA ALA A 536 -13.76 20.04 -8.75
C ALA A 536 -14.79 21.14 -9.02
N GLY A 537 -14.47 22.41 -8.77
CA GLY A 537 -15.44 23.50 -8.70
C GLY A 537 -16.20 23.51 -7.37
N GLY A 538 -15.63 22.90 -6.33
CA GLY A 538 -16.14 22.97 -4.97
C GLY A 538 -15.68 24.23 -4.25
N PHE A 539 -16.44 24.64 -3.23
CA PHE A 539 -16.05 25.74 -2.35
C PHE A 539 -15.40 25.20 -1.08
N LEU A 540 -14.32 25.84 -0.63
CA LEU A 540 -13.62 25.43 0.59
C LEU A 540 -13.29 26.61 1.51
N ILE A 541 -13.20 26.28 2.80
CA ILE A 541 -12.61 27.13 3.85
C ILE A 541 -11.39 26.38 4.39
N SER A 542 -10.25 27.08 4.44
CA SER A 542 -8.99 26.52 4.95
C SER A 542 -8.49 27.30 6.17
N ASP A 543 -7.66 26.64 6.98
CA ASP A 543 -6.70 27.32 7.85
C ASP A 543 -5.76 28.28 7.07
N ARG A 544 -5.20 29.25 7.79
CA ARG A 544 -4.18 30.16 7.26
C ARG A 544 -2.86 29.42 7.04
N VAL A 545 -2.32 29.51 5.82
CA VAL A 545 -1.02 28.94 5.44
C VAL A 545 -0.31 29.86 4.45
N GLU A 546 1.01 30.00 4.60
CA GLU A 546 1.87 30.72 3.64
C GLU A 546 1.88 29.98 2.28
N GLY A 547 1.92 30.71 1.17
CA GLY A 547 1.89 30.14 -0.17
C GLY A 547 0.49 30.02 -0.77
N ALA A 548 -0.55 30.22 0.04
CA ALA A 548 -1.94 30.22 -0.41
C ALA A 548 -2.27 31.40 -1.35
N GLU A 549 -1.37 32.39 -1.48
CA GLU A 549 -1.53 33.55 -2.35
C GLU A 549 -1.72 33.17 -3.83
N ILE A 550 -1.28 31.97 -4.23
CA ILE A 550 -1.50 31.42 -5.58
C ILE A 550 -2.98 31.28 -5.93
N PHE A 551 -3.85 31.14 -4.92
CA PHE A 551 -5.29 31.00 -5.10
C PHE A 551 -6.01 32.36 -5.07
N GLY A 552 -5.32 33.42 -4.64
CA GLY A 552 -5.86 34.77 -4.52
C GLY A 552 -7.02 34.91 -3.53
N ASP A 553 -7.76 36.01 -3.66
CA ASP A 553 -8.96 36.31 -2.86
C ASP A 553 -10.04 35.21 -2.85
N PRO A 554 -10.27 34.44 -3.94
CA PRO A 554 -11.28 33.39 -3.94
C PRO A 554 -11.13 32.34 -2.83
N LEU A 555 -9.91 32.07 -2.33
CA LEU A 555 -9.69 31.14 -1.23
C LEU A 555 -9.97 31.80 0.12
N VAL A 556 -10.93 31.25 0.86
CA VAL A 556 -11.26 31.72 2.21
C VAL A 556 -10.33 31.05 3.22
N GLN A 557 -9.55 31.87 3.92
CA GLN A 557 -8.67 31.44 5.00
C GLN A 557 -9.11 31.99 6.35
N VAL A 558 -9.03 31.16 7.38
CA VAL A 558 -9.36 31.51 8.77
C VAL A 558 -8.23 31.12 9.72
N ASP A 559 -8.11 31.84 10.83
CA ASP A 559 -7.04 31.69 11.83
C ASP A 559 -7.56 31.51 13.26
N SER A 560 -8.88 31.45 13.44
CA SER A 560 -9.52 31.29 14.75
C SER A 560 -10.91 30.64 14.60
N GLY A 561 -11.39 30.01 15.66
CA GLY A 561 -12.74 29.44 15.71
C GLY A 561 -13.83 30.46 15.44
N ALA A 562 -13.70 31.68 15.95
CA ALA A 562 -14.66 32.77 15.69
C ALA A 562 -14.69 33.18 14.21
N ALA A 563 -13.53 33.26 13.55
CA ALA A 563 -13.46 33.53 12.12
C ALA A 563 -14.03 32.38 11.28
N LEU A 564 -13.76 31.13 11.68
CA LEU A 564 -14.31 29.93 11.03
C LEU A 564 -15.83 29.92 11.11
N ASP A 565 -16.39 30.12 12.31
CA ASP A 565 -17.81 30.16 12.56
C ASP A 565 -18.52 31.28 11.77
N ALA A 566 -17.96 32.49 11.78
CA ALA A 566 -18.46 33.60 10.96
C ALA A 566 -18.45 33.25 9.46
N ALA A 567 -17.36 32.66 8.96
CA ALA A 567 -17.23 32.27 7.57
C ALA A 567 -18.23 31.17 7.19
N ILE A 568 -18.39 30.13 8.01
CA ILE A 568 -19.35 29.06 7.75
C ILE A 568 -20.77 29.63 7.66
N ARG A 569 -21.21 30.44 8.64
CA ARG A 569 -22.56 31.03 8.63
C ARG A 569 -22.76 31.93 7.42
N HIS A 570 -21.77 32.78 7.11
CA HIS A 570 -21.82 33.69 5.97
C HIS A 570 -21.98 32.90 4.66
N TYR A 571 -21.08 31.96 4.38
CA TYR A 571 -21.08 31.28 3.10
C TYR A 571 -22.22 30.27 2.94
N LEU A 572 -22.78 29.72 4.03
CA LEU A 572 -24.03 28.97 3.95
C LEU A 572 -25.21 29.86 3.52
N ALA A 573 -25.27 31.11 4.01
CA ALA A 573 -26.31 32.07 3.66
C ALA A 573 -26.12 32.73 2.28
N HIS A 574 -24.90 32.72 1.71
CA HIS A 574 -24.56 33.39 0.44
C HIS A 574 -24.10 32.40 -0.65
N PRO A 575 -25.00 31.56 -1.19
CA PRO A 575 -24.63 30.51 -2.15
C PRO A 575 -24.12 31.04 -3.49
N GLU A 576 -24.53 32.24 -3.91
CA GLU A 576 -24.05 32.86 -5.16
C GLU A 576 -22.59 33.30 -5.05
N GLU A 577 -22.23 33.99 -3.96
CA GLU A 577 -20.84 34.35 -3.68
C GLU A 577 -19.95 33.10 -3.60
N ARG A 578 -20.45 32.07 -2.91
CA ARG A 578 -19.79 30.79 -2.77
C ARG A 578 -19.48 30.12 -4.12
N ARG A 579 -20.47 30.08 -5.03
CA ARG A 579 -20.30 29.56 -6.39
C ARG A 579 -19.33 30.40 -7.21
N SER A 580 -19.39 31.73 -7.11
CA SER A 580 -18.48 32.62 -7.82
C SER A 580 -17.02 32.41 -7.40
N ARG A 581 -16.76 32.28 -6.08
CA ARG A 581 -15.41 32.00 -5.56
C ARG A 581 -14.92 30.62 -6.00
N ALA A 582 -15.76 29.59 -5.89
CA ALA A 582 -15.41 28.24 -6.35
C ALA A 582 -15.07 28.19 -7.86
N ALA A 583 -15.83 28.89 -8.70
CA ALA A 583 -15.56 28.98 -10.13
C ALA A 583 -14.21 29.69 -10.42
N ALA A 584 -13.88 30.76 -9.69
CA ALA A 584 -12.59 31.44 -9.83
C ALA A 584 -11.40 30.57 -9.38
N LEU A 585 -11.56 29.79 -8.31
CA LEU A 585 -10.57 28.80 -7.88
C LEU A 585 -10.39 27.69 -8.93
N HIS A 586 -11.50 27.19 -9.47
CA HIS A 586 -11.48 26.17 -10.52
C HIS A 586 -10.67 26.61 -11.72
N GLU A 587 -10.94 27.81 -12.23
CA GLU A 587 -10.23 28.37 -13.38
C GLU A 587 -8.72 28.48 -13.09
N THR A 588 -8.36 29.05 -11.93
CA THR A 588 -6.97 29.20 -11.50
C THR A 588 -6.24 27.85 -11.49
N VAL A 589 -6.81 26.84 -10.83
CA VAL A 589 -6.18 25.51 -10.70
C VAL A 589 -6.15 24.76 -12.02
N ARG A 590 -7.24 24.80 -12.80
CA ARG A 590 -7.34 24.13 -14.11
C ARG A 590 -6.24 24.60 -15.07
N HIS A 591 -5.97 25.90 -15.09
CA HIS A 591 -4.99 26.48 -16.02
C HIS A 591 -3.53 26.40 -15.54
N GLN A 592 -3.30 26.42 -14.22
CA GLN A 592 -1.95 26.60 -13.66
C GLN A 592 -1.42 25.38 -12.88
N HIS A 593 -2.30 24.53 -12.34
CA HIS A 593 -1.94 23.49 -11.38
C HIS A 593 -2.51 22.11 -11.78
N SER A 594 -2.19 21.67 -13.00
CA SER A 594 -2.54 20.34 -13.52
C SER A 594 -1.34 19.40 -13.62
N PHE A 595 -1.58 18.09 -13.56
CA PHE A 595 -0.53 17.07 -13.75
C PHE A 595 0.19 17.20 -15.09
N ALA A 596 -0.50 17.62 -16.15
CA ALA A 596 0.13 17.87 -17.45
C ALA A 596 1.27 18.89 -17.35
N ARG A 597 1.06 20.00 -16.61
CA ARG A 597 2.10 21.02 -16.42
C ARG A 597 3.25 20.47 -15.58
N ARG A 598 2.95 19.74 -14.50
CA ARG A 598 3.97 19.12 -13.64
C ARG A 598 4.81 18.09 -14.38
N ALA A 599 4.18 17.28 -15.21
CA ALA A 599 4.88 16.35 -16.10
C ALA A 599 5.83 17.08 -17.06
N THR A 600 5.42 18.22 -17.63
CA THR A 600 6.31 19.04 -18.49
C THR A 600 7.53 19.55 -17.71
N GLU A 601 7.33 20.08 -16.50
CA GLU A 601 8.42 20.59 -15.65
C GLU A 601 9.38 19.46 -15.22
N ILE A 602 8.84 18.31 -14.82
CA ILE A 602 9.61 17.12 -14.44
C ILE A 602 10.42 16.60 -15.63
N LEU A 603 9.80 16.43 -16.81
CA LEU A 603 10.47 15.93 -18.00
C LEU A 603 11.56 16.89 -18.49
N ALA A 604 11.33 18.19 -18.43
CA ALA A 604 12.34 19.18 -18.76
C ALA A 604 13.58 19.04 -17.84
N ARG A 605 13.36 18.86 -16.53
CA ARG A 605 14.44 18.66 -15.57
C ARG A 605 15.17 17.32 -15.78
N VAL A 606 14.44 16.23 -16.00
CA VAL A 606 15.00 14.90 -16.30
C VAL A 606 15.90 14.97 -17.53
N ARG A 607 15.40 15.52 -18.64
CA ARG A 607 16.16 15.65 -19.90
C ARG A 607 17.43 16.49 -19.72
N MET A 608 17.33 17.60 -18.98
CA MET A 608 18.49 18.44 -18.66
C MET A 608 19.55 17.65 -17.88
N LEU A 609 19.15 16.89 -16.87
CA LEU A 609 20.08 16.13 -16.03
C LEU A 609 20.70 14.95 -16.77
N LEU A 610 19.93 14.23 -17.60
CA LEU A 610 20.46 13.15 -18.45
C LEU A 610 21.43 13.65 -19.53
N ALA A 611 21.27 14.88 -20.00
CA ALA A 611 22.15 15.48 -21.02
C ALA A 611 23.49 15.98 -20.46
N ARG A 612 23.66 16.06 -19.13
CA ARG A 612 24.95 16.45 -18.53
C ARG A 612 25.96 15.33 -18.80
N PRO A 613 27.11 15.62 -19.45
CA PRO A 613 28.20 14.65 -19.51
C PRO A 613 28.54 14.27 -18.08
N GLY A 614 28.54 12.97 -17.76
CA GLY A 614 28.87 12.49 -16.43
C GLY A 614 30.16 13.15 -15.99
N ALA A 615 30.14 13.83 -14.83
CA ALA A 615 31.35 14.27 -14.18
C ALA A 615 32.20 13.01 -14.01
N SER A 616 33.20 12.86 -14.87
CA SER A 616 34.24 11.87 -14.71
C SER A 616 34.80 12.10 -13.32
N VAL A 617 34.50 11.17 -12.42
CA VAL A 617 35.27 11.00 -11.20
C VAL A 617 36.69 10.74 -11.69
N SER A 618 37.51 11.79 -11.68
CA SER A 618 38.94 11.66 -11.85
C SER A 618 39.42 10.80 -10.68
N PRO A 619 40.08 9.67 -10.91
CA PRO A 619 40.74 8.95 -9.85
C PRO A 619 42.05 9.68 -9.56
N ASP A 620 42.03 10.59 -8.60
CA ASP A 620 43.21 11.05 -7.87
C ASP A 620 42.92 11.04 -6.36
#